data_AF-A0A4Y8K7N8-F1
#
_entry.id   AF-A0A4Y8K7N8-F1
#
_cell.length_a   1.000
_cell.length_b   1.000
_cell.length_c   1.000
_cell.angle_alpha   90.00
_cell.angle_beta   90.00
_cell.angle_gamma   90.00
#
_symmetry.space_group_name_H-M   'P 1'
#
loop_
_entity.id
_entity.type
_entity.pdbx_description
1 polymer ?
#
loop_
_entity_poly.entity_id
_entity_poly.type
_entity_poly.pdbx_seq_one_letter_code
_entity_poly.pdbx_strand_id
1 'polypeptide(L)' 'MPKPSEFDPSELIFVTGHVSDVEVSAVSAIIRGLLREESDERRAAPVQHRSAWQQGQRAIRQPVHPGAGRWRGFAG' A
#
# COMPACT_ATOMS: atom_id res chain seq x y z
N MET A 1 -1.33 13.40 -17.57
CA MET A 1 -0.63 13.23 -16.28
C MET A 1 0.77 12.72 -16.59
N PRO A 2 1.83 13.24 -15.95
CA PRO A 2 3.16 12.68 -16.16
C PRO A 2 3.16 11.23 -15.66
N LYS A 3 3.73 10.32 -16.45
CA LYS A 3 4.02 8.95 -16.00
C LYS A 3 4.99 9.06 -14.82
N PRO A 4 4.88 8.24 -13.74
CA PRO A 4 5.92 8.22 -12.71
C PRO A 4 7.27 8.06 -13.42
N SER A 5 8.21 8.96 -13.11
CA SER A 5 9.49 9.01 -13.81
C SER A 5 10.15 7.65 -13.68
N GLU A 6 10.35 7.00 -14.82
CA GLU A 6 11.09 5.76 -14.90
C GLU A 6 12.49 6.01 -14.33
N PHE A 7 12.98 5.08 -13.51
CA PHE A 7 14.31 5.17 -12.90
C PHE A 7 15.39 5.34 -13.98
N ASP A 8 16.15 6.45 -13.92
CA ASP A 8 17.31 6.68 -14.78
C ASP A 8 18.59 6.18 -14.07
N PRO A 9 19.26 5.14 -14.60
CA PRO A 9 20.49 4.63 -14.00
C PRO A 9 21.64 5.66 -13.97
N SER A 10 21.56 6.74 -14.75
CA SER A 10 22.54 7.83 -14.73
C SER A 10 22.54 8.62 -13.42
N GLU A 11 21.50 8.46 -12.58
CA GLU A 11 21.40 9.07 -11.24
C GLU A 11 22.25 8.33 -10.18
N LEU A 12 22.77 7.13 -10.50
CA LEU A 12 23.59 6.35 -9.58
C LEU A 12 25.03 6.87 -9.51
N ILE A 13 25.52 7.10 -8.29
CA ILE A 13 26.90 7.52 -8.03
C ILE A 13 27.63 6.39 -7.30
N PHE A 14 28.70 5.88 -7.92
CA PHE A 14 29.59 4.89 -7.32
C PHE A 14 30.74 5.61 -6.60
N VAL A 15 30.79 5.49 -5.28
CA VAL A 15 31.82 6.15 -4.45
C VAL A 15 33.09 5.29 -4.34
N THR A 16 32.95 3.97 -4.49
CA THR A 16 34.07 3.03 -4.51
C THR A 16 34.86 3.16 -5.81
N GLY A 17 36.19 3.14 -5.74
CA GLY A 17 37.03 3.12 -6.94
C GLY A 17 37.03 1.75 -7.62
N HIS A 18 37.34 1.72 -8.92
CA HIS A 18 37.49 0.50 -9.73
C HIS A 18 36.24 -0.39 -9.81
N VAL A 19 35.04 0.19 -9.84
CA VAL A 19 33.83 -0.56 -10.16
C VAL A 19 33.84 -0.90 -11.64
N SER A 20 33.69 -2.18 -11.97
CA SER A 20 33.63 -2.67 -13.34
C SER A 20 32.27 -2.40 -14.00
N ASP A 21 32.23 -2.36 -15.32
CA ASP A 21 30.99 -2.22 -16.09
C ASP A 21 29.96 -3.32 -15.75
N VAL A 22 30.45 -4.52 -15.45
CA VAL A 22 29.61 -5.66 -15.03
C VAL A 22 28.93 -5.35 -13.70
N GLU A 23 29.68 -4.85 -12.72
CA GLU A 23 29.13 -4.48 -11.40
C GLU A 23 28.14 -3.31 -11.51
N VAL A 24 28.46 -2.29 -12.31
CA VAL A 24 27.54 -1.18 -12.58
C VAL A 24 26.24 -1.69 -13.18
N SER A 25 26.32 -2.59 -14.16
CA SER A 25 25.14 -3.17 -14.81
C SER A 25 24.29 -4.02 -13.85
N ALA A 26 24.94 -4.82 -13.01
CA ALA A 26 24.28 -5.69 -12.05
C ALA A 26 23.52 -4.88 -11.00
N VAL A 27 24.18 -3.87 -10.40
CA VAL A 27 23.55 -2.99 -9.40
C VAL A 27 22.38 -2.22 -10.02
N SER A 28 22.56 -1.67 -11.21
CA SER A 28 21.50 -0.95 -11.92
C SER A 28 20.28 -1.83 -12.21
N ALA A 29 20.51 -3.08 -12.62
CA ALA A 29 19.45 -4.05 -12.89
C ALA A 29 18.69 -4.44 -11.61
N ILE A 30 19.41 -4.65 -10.50
CA ILE A 30 18.82 -4.97 -9.19
C ILE A 30 17.92 -3.81 -8.73
N ILE A 31 18.43 -2.58 -8.73
CA ILE A 31 17.68 -1.40 -8.29
C ILE A 31 16.44 -1.20 -9.17
N ARG A 32 16.57 -1.34 -10.50
CA ARG A 32 15.43 -1.25 -11.42
C ARG A 32 14.39 -2.34 -11.16
N GLY A 33 14.82 -3.56 -10.83
CA GLY A 33 13.94 -4.67 -10.45
C GLY A 33 13.14 -4.36 -9.19
N LEU A 34 13.83 -3.95 -8.12
CA LEU A 34 13.20 -3.61 -6.82
C LEU A 34 12.20 -2.46 -6.96
N LEU A 35 12.55 -1.40 -7.68
CA LEU A 35 11.64 -0.26 -7.90
C LEU A 35 10.40 -0.66 -8.70
N ARG A 36 10.55 -1.59 -9.65
CA ARG A 36 9.42 -2.09 -10.44
C ARG A 36 8.48 -2.92 -9.59
N GLU A 37 9.01 -3.83 -8.78
CA GLU A 37 8.22 -4.64 -7.83
C GLU A 37 7.42 -3.74 -6.88
N GLU A 38 8.07 -2.77 -6.25
CA GLU A 38 7.45 -1.80 -5.34
C GLU A 38 6.34 -0.98 -6.02
N SER A 39 6.60 -0.54 -7.26
CA SER A 39 5.63 0.19 -8.07
C SER A 39 4.44 -0.67 -8.51
N ASP A 40 4.70 -1.95 -8.80
CA ASP A 40 3.67 -2.91 -9.21
C ASP A 40 2.82 -3.32 -7.99
N GLU A 41 3.40 -3.49 -6.81
CA GLU A 41 2.68 -3.69 -5.54
C GLU A 41 1.78 -2.50 -5.21
N ARG A 42 2.30 -1.27 -5.32
CA ARG A 42 1.49 -0.05 -5.14
C ARG A 42 0.33 0.04 -6.14
N ARG A 43 0.54 -0.39 -7.38
CA ARG A 43 -0.52 -0.46 -8.42
C ARG A 43 -1.51 -1.59 -8.19
N ALA A 44 -1.05 -2.72 -7.65
CA ALA A 44 -1.88 -3.88 -7.34
C ALA A 44 -2.65 -3.72 -6.03
N ALA A 45 -2.24 -2.77 -5.17
CA ALA A 45 -2.97 -2.44 -3.96
C ALA A 45 -4.43 -2.13 -4.33
N PRO A 46 -5.41 -2.88 -3.78
CA PRO A 46 -6.80 -2.64 -4.11
C PRO A 46 -7.14 -1.22 -3.68
N VAL A 47 -7.57 -0.41 -4.65
CA VAL A 47 -8.14 0.91 -4.37
C VAL A 47 -9.24 0.66 -3.35
N GLN A 48 -9.26 1.44 -2.26
CA GLN A 48 -10.28 1.34 -1.21
C GLN A 48 -11.64 1.80 -1.77
N HIS A 49 -12.19 1.05 -2.70
CA HIS A 49 -13.57 1.16 -3.12
C HIS A 49 -14.41 0.36 -2.14
N ARG A 50 -15.56 0.92 -1.76
CA ARG A 50 -16.56 0.16 -1.01
C ARG A 50 -16.88 -1.10 -1.79
N SER A 51 -16.65 -2.26 -1.18
CA SER A 51 -16.99 -3.53 -1.80
C SER A 51 -18.49 -3.63 -2.04
N ALA A 52 -18.93 -4.46 -3.00
CA ALA A 52 -20.36 -4.71 -3.22
C ALA A 52 -21.07 -5.20 -1.94
N TRP A 53 -20.34 -5.91 -1.07
CA TRP A 53 -20.81 -6.31 0.26
C TRP A 53 -21.00 -5.12 1.21
N GLN A 54 -20.08 -4.15 1.22
CA GLN A 54 -20.22 -2.90 1.98
C GLN A 54 -21.33 -1.99 1.42
N GLN A 55 -21.56 -1.99 0.10
CA GLN A 55 -22.68 -1.27 -0.51
C GLN A 55 -24.04 -1.87 -0.11
N GLY A 56 -24.11 -3.19 0.01
CA GLY A 56 -25.30 -3.94 0.39
C GLY A 56 -25.49 -4.13 1.90
N GLN A 57 -24.59 -3.62 2.74
CA GLN A 57 -24.64 -3.82 4.18
C GLN A 57 -25.79 -3.01 4.80
N ARG A 58 -26.98 -3.62 4.81
CA ARG A 58 -28.14 -3.11 5.54
C ARG A 58 -27.98 -3.46 7.02
N ALA A 59 -28.33 -2.53 7.89
CA ALA A 59 -28.36 -2.80 9.33
C ALA A 59 -29.41 -3.88 9.60
N ILE A 60 -28.97 -5.12 9.85
CA ILE A 60 -29.84 -6.24 10.24
C ILE A 60 -30.37 -6.04 11.66
N ARG A 61 -29.67 -5.24 12.48
CA ARG A 61 -30.02 -4.93 13.86
C ARG A 61 -30.24 -3.43 14.01
N GLN A 62 -31.34 -3.04 14.65
CA GLN A 62 -31.49 -1.67 15.15
C GLN A 62 -30.67 -1.48 16.42
N PRO A 63 -30.08 -0.29 16.64
CA PRO A 63 -29.49 0.04 17.93
C PRO A 63 -30.55 -0.12 19.03
N VAL A 64 -30.27 -0.95 20.04
CA VAL A 64 -31.14 -1.06 21.20
C VAL A 64 -30.90 0.18 22.05
N HIS A 65 -31.84 1.12 21.99
CA HIS A 65 -31.82 2.27 22.87
C HIS A 65 -32.30 1.83 24.27
N PRO A 66 -31.56 2.15 25.33
CA PRO A 66 -32.07 2.01 26.68
C PRO A 66 -33.34 2.86 26.86
N GLY A 67 -34.40 2.25 27.38
CA GLY A 67 -35.52 3.02 27.90
C GLY A 67 -35.08 3.86 29.12
N ALA A 68 -35.84 4.92 29.42
CA ALA A 68 -35.61 5.74 30.61
C ALA A 68 -35.47 4.85 31.87
N GLY A 69 -34.30 4.93 32.52
CA GLY A 69 -33.98 4.19 33.75
C GLY A 69 -33.44 2.76 33.62
N ARG A 70 -33.18 2.22 32.42
CA ARG A 70 -33.00 0.76 32.21
C ARG A 70 -31.57 0.19 32.05
N TRP A 71 -30.50 0.98 32.20
CA TRP A 71 -29.13 0.41 32.24
C TRP A 71 -28.65 -0.01 33.64
N ARG A 72 -29.56 -0.22 34.60
CA ARG A 72 -29.17 -0.69 35.94
C ARG A 72 -29.15 -2.21 35.97
N GLY A 73 -27.99 -2.81 35.71
CA GLY A 73 -27.85 -4.26 35.86
C GLY A 73 -26.56 -4.91 35.36
N PHE A 74 -25.38 -4.30 35.57
CA PHE A 74 -24.14 -5.07 35.66
C PHE A 74 -23.37 -4.61 36.89
N ALA A 75 -23.81 -5.10 38.04
CA ALA A 75 -22.98 -5.31 39.21
C ALA A 75 -23.17 -6.79 39.58
N GLY A 76 -22.14 -7.57 39.31
CA GLY A 76 -22.03 -9.01 39.49
C GLY A 76 -20.64 -9.40 39.03
#